data_AF-A0A6B2G5K5-F1
#
_entry.id   AF-A0A6B2G5K5-F1
#
_cell.length_a   1.000
_cell.length_b   1.000
_cell.length_c   1.000
_cell.angle_alpha   90.00
_cell.angle_beta   90.00
_cell.angle_gamma   90.00
#
_symmetry.space_group_name_H-M   'P 1'
#
loop_
_entity.id
_entity.type
_entity.pdbx_description
1 polymer ?
#
loop_
_entity_poly.entity_id
_entity_poly.type
_entity_poly.pdbx_seq_one_letter_code
_entity_poly.pdbx_strand_id
1 'polypeptide(L)'
;NIDSSYKLIRKECALDIMADMYFKSSDFQRDCARVLVGAMVITRYNNKTYRIDDIAWDQSPKDSFEWQNGKKITFIQYYKEIYGLDISDSDQPLLINIPKVTEASETQMARGRRPLSLISLVPEFCFLTGITDDMRTNFRLMKDLSRHIHCSPSVRLNTIQSLVNLIHKSDKASSELKYWGLELSTSMHEVQGVFLPNESLYSGKSDQPLCSGNNGAWHNYLKNIQPVSCPRLEQWICIHTERDTQVVDRFMQSLEQSVRVCNLSFNSPKMVPIRNDNTESYLKAIREELSQNPNLDLIMSVFPTQREDRYASF
;
A
#
# COMPACT_ATOMS: atom_id res chain seq x y z
N ASN A 1 -8.03 -19.51 16.43
CA ASN A 1 -7.28 -18.25 16.49
C ASN A 1 -8.17 -17.17 15.89
N ILE A 2 -8.46 -16.11 16.63
CA ILE A 2 -9.37 -15.03 16.22
C ILE A 2 -8.59 -13.73 16.22
N ASP A 3 -8.75 -12.95 15.17
CA ASP A 3 -8.09 -11.66 15.05
C ASP A 3 -8.99 -10.60 14.41
N SER A 4 -8.72 -9.34 14.74
CA SER A 4 -9.39 -8.19 14.14
C SER A 4 -8.79 -7.92 12.76
N SER A 5 -9.65 -7.75 11.76
CA SER A 5 -9.25 -7.37 10.41
C SER A 5 -10.12 -6.23 9.91
N TYR A 6 -9.53 -5.35 9.09
CA TYR A 6 -10.19 -4.17 8.57
C TYR A 6 -10.15 -4.21 7.05
N LYS A 7 -11.31 -4.00 6.42
CA LYS A 7 -11.44 -3.87 4.97
C LYS A 7 -11.84 -2.43 4.65
N LEU A 8 -10.96 -1.71 3.95
CA LEU A 8 -11.26 -0.34 3.53
C LEU A 8 -11.98 -0.35 2.19
N ILE A 9 -13.14 0.31 2.16
CA ILE A 9 -13.98 0.46 0.98
C ILE A 9 -14.18 1.95 0.74
N ARG A 10 -13.96 2.42 -0.49
CA ARG A 10 -14.18 3.81 -0.86
C ARG A 10 -15.68 4.11 -0.93
N LYS A 11 -16.03 5.36 -0.66
CA LYS A 11 -17.42 5.82 -0.78
C LYS A 11 -17.84 5.99 -2.24
N GLU A 12 -16.89 6.38 -3.08
CA GLU A 12 -17.05 6.58 -4.52
C GLU A 12 -17.14 5.24 -5.25
N CYS A 13 -18.08 5.15 -6.19
CA CYS A 13 -18.15 4.04 -7.13
C CYS A 13 -17.24 4.27 -8.34
N ALA A 14 -17.05 3.25 -9.16
CA ALA A 14 -16.26 3.35 -10.37
C ALA A 14 -16.87 4.36 -11.35
N LEU A 15 -18.21 4.47 -11.42
CA LEU A 15 -18.89 5.46 -12.25
C LEU A 15 -18.52 6.90 -11.83
N ASP A 16 -18.49 7.20 -10.52
CA ASP A 16 -18.11 8.52 -10.02
C ASP A 16 -16.70 8.90 -10.49
N ILE A 17 -15.75 7.95 -10.42
CA ILE A 17 -14.37 8.15 -10.86
C ILE A 17 -14.30 8.40 -12.36
N MET A 18 -15.10 7.68 -13.15
CA MET A 18 -15.19 7.89 -14.59
C MET A 18 -15.76 9.28 -14.89
N ALA A 19 -16.87 9.67 -14.27
CA ALA A 19 -17.45 11.00 -14.44
C ALA A 19 -16.44 12.12 -14.10
N ASP A 20 -15.68 11.95 -13.02
CA ASP A 20 -14.64 12.89 -12.62
C ASP A 20 -13.54 13.05 -13.68
N MET A 21 -13.15 11.97 -14.36
CA MET A 21 -12.15 11.99 -15.43
C MET A 21 -12.69 12.57 -16.73
N TYR A 22 -13.98 12.34 -17.02
CA TYR A 22 -14.63 12.85 -18.22
C TYR A 22 -14.54 14.37 -18.33
N PHE A 23 -14.64 15.09 -17.21
CA PHE A 23 -14.50 16.56 -17.19
C PHE A 23 -13.06 17.06 -17.18
N LYS A 24 -12.09 16.23 -16.77
CA LYS A 24 -10.70 16.64 -16.52
C LYS A 24 -9.73 16.25 -17.63
N SER A 25 -10.06 15.24 -18.43
CA SER A 25 -9.12 14.65 -19.40
C SER A 25 -9.54 14.89 -20.85
N SER A 26 -8.55 15.11 -21.72
CA SER A 26 -8.71 15.10 -23.17
C SER A 26 -8.82 13.69 -23.75
N ASP A 27 -8.30 12.67 -23.05
CA ASP A 27 -8.31 11.25 -23.44
C ASP A 27 -8.92 10.41 -22.30
N PHE A 28 -10.24 10.55 -22.17
CA PHE A 28 -11.05 9.96 -21.10
C PHE A 28 -10.89 8.43 -20.99
N GLN A 29 -10.99 7.71 -22.11
CA GLN A 29 -10.96 6.25 -22.08
C GLN A 29 -9.61 5.71 -21.60
N ARG A 30 -8.50 6.29 -22.09
CA ARG A 30 -7.15 5.90 -21.69
C ARG A 30 -6.89 6.18 -20.21
N ASP A 31 -7.34 7.33 -19.72
CA ASP A 31 -7.13 7.71 -18.32
C ASP A 31 -7.97 6.85 -17.37
N CYS A 32 -9.20 6.51 -17.73
CA CYS A 32 -10.02 5.56 -16.98
C CYS A 32 -9.39 4.16 -16.95
N ALA A 33 -8.92 3.66 -18.10
CA ALA A 33 -8.27 2.36 -18.18
C ALA A 33 -7.02 2.32 -17.26
N ARG A 34 -6.20 3.37 -17.25
CA ARG A 34 -5.00 3.47 -16.40
C ARG A 34 -5.31 3.36 -14.90
N VAL A 35 -6.46 3.86 -14.45
CA VAL A 35 -6.82 3.88 -13.02
C VAL A 35 -7.65 2.67 -12.60
N LEU A 36 -8.57 2.23 -13.45
CA LEU A 36 -9.52 1.17 -13.11
C LEU A 36 -8.99 -0.23 -13.47
N VAL A 37 -8.28 -0.40 -14.58
CA VAL A 37 -7.74 -1.70 -14.98
C VAL A 37 -6.63 -2.11 -14.00
N GLY A 38 -6.75 -3.32 -13.46
CA GLY A 38 -5.92 -3.86 -12.38
C GLY A 38 -6.44 -3.52 -10.97
N ALA A 39 -7.37 -2.60 -10.82
CA ALA A 39 -7.91 -2.22 -9.52
C ALA A 39 -8.87 -3.28 -8.96
N MET A 40 -8.93 -3.38 -7.63
CA MET A 40 -9.87 -4.25 -6.92
C MET A 40 -11.13 -3.46 -6.56
N VAL A 41 -12.27 -3.91 -7.06
CA VAL A 41 -13.59 -3.37 -6.71
C VAL A 41 -14.38 -4.34 -5.84
N ILE A 42 -15.27 -3.82 -5.01
CA ILE A 42 -16.27 -4.58 -4.27
C ILE A 42 -17.67 -4.17 -4.73
N THR A 43 -18.52 -5.16 -4.97
CA THR A 43 -19.94 -4.94 -5.25
C THR A 43 -20.74 -5.01 -3.96
N ARG A 44 -21.35 -3.89 -3.53
CA ARG A 44 -22.01 -3.81 -2.21
C ARG A 44 -23.24 -4.69 -2.05
N TYR A 45 -23.92 -5.02 -3.14
CA TYR A 45 -25.15 -5.83 -3.12
C TYR A 45 -24.91 -7.31 -2.77
N ASN A 46 -23.68 -7.82 -2.91
CA ASN A 46 -23.32 -9.20 -2.57
C ASN A 46 -21.96 -9.33 -1.84
N ASN A 47 -21.30 -8.21 -1.54
CA ASN A 47 -19.97 -8.11 -0.92
C ASN A 47 -18.85 -8.92 -1.62
N LYS A 48 -19.01 -9.23 -2.91
CA LYS A 48 -17.97 -9.89 -3.71
C LYS A 48 -16.96 -8.89 -4.24
N THR A 49 -15.71 -9.33 -4.31
CA THR A 49 -14.61 -8.53 -4.85
C THR A 49 -14.15 -9.06 -6.20
N TYR A 50 -13.87 -8.16 -7.12
CA TYR A 50 -13.41 -8.46 -8.47
C TYR A 50 -12.20 -7.61 -8.80
N ARG A 51 -11.27 -8.19 -9.56
CA ARG A 51 -10.20 -7.43 -10.21
C ARG A 51 -10.74 -6.96 -11.56
N ILE A 52 -10.62 -5.69 -11.86
CA ILE A 52 -10.97 -5.23 -13.21
C ILE A 52 -9.82 -5.58 -14.13
N ASP A 53 -10.11 -6.30 -15.20
CA ASP A 53 -9.13 -6.72 -16.21
C ASP A 53 -9.27 -5.89 -17.48
N ASP A 54 -10.46 -5.38 -17.79
CA ASP A 54 -10.70 -4.47 -18.91
C ASP A 54 -11.99 -3.63 -18.71
N ILE A 55 -12.26 -2.70 -19.63
CA ILE A 55 -13.49 -1.91 -19.71
C ILE A 55 -14.11 -2.10 -21.09
N ALA A 56 -15.32 -2.63 -21.15
CA ALA A 56 -16.09 -2.75 -22.38
C ALA A 56 -16.80 -1.43 -22.68
N TRP A 57 -16.20 -0.63 -23.56
CA TRP A 57 -16.72 0.68 -24.00
C TRP A 57 -17.83 0.58 -25.04
N ASP A 58 -17.94 -0.58 -25.70
CA ASP A 58 -18.93 -0.91 -26.73
C ASP A 58 -20.20 -1.54 -26.14
N GLN A 59 -20.21 -1.82 -24.83
CA GLN A 59 -21.33 -2.40 -24.11
C GLN A 59 -21.88 -1.43 -23.06
N SER A 60 -23.16 -1.59 -22.76
CA SER A 60 -23.91 -0.76 -21.81
C SER A 60 -24.88 -1.62 -20.98
N PRO A 61 -25.44 -1.09 -19.88
CA PRO A 61 -26.49 -1.76 -19.13
C PRO A 61 -27.73 -2.18 -19.94
N LYS A 62 -27.95 -1.58 -21.11
CA LYS A 62 -29.05 -1.94 -22.04
C LYS A 62 -28.79 -3.25 -22.77
N ASP A 63 -27.54 -3.70 -22.86
CA ASP A 63 -27.20 -4.94 -23.52
C ASP A 63 -27.65 -6.15 -22.73
N SER A 64 -27.80 -7.27 -23.44
CA SER A 64 -28.32 -8.53 -22.90
C SER A 64 -27.26 -9.61 -22.82
N PHE A 65 -27.36 -10.45 -21.78
CA PHE A 65 -26.51 -11.61 -21.58
C PHE A 65 -27.36 -12.86 -21.31
N GLU A 66 -26.77 -14.04 -21.49
CA GLU A 66 -27.44 -15.30 -21.24
C GLU A 66 -27.49 -15.59 -19.73
N TRP A 67 -28.70 -15.66 -19.18
CA TRP A 67 -28.96 -16.04 -17.80
C TRP A 67 -28.84 -17.56 -17.61
N GLN A 68 -28.76 -18.03 -16.35
CA GLN A 68 -28.58 -19.44 -15.98
C GLN A 68 -29.59 -20.41 -16.64
N ASN A 69 -30.76 -19.92 -17.03
CA ASN A 69 -31.83 -20.71 -17.65
C ASN A 69 -31.84 -20.62 -19.19
N GLY A 70 -30.78 -20.08 -19.82
CA GLY A 70 -30.71 -19.84 -21.26
C GLY A 70 -31.54 -18.64 -21.75
N LYS A 71 -32.27 -17.97 -20.85
CA LYS A 71 -33.03 -16.75 -21.15
C LYS A 71 -32.07 -15.58 -21.31
N LYS A 72 -32.25 -14.75 -22.36
CA LYS A 72 -31.55 -13.47 -22.48
C LYS A 72 -32.21 -12.43 -21.57
N ILE A 73 -31.43 -11.76 -20.75
CA ILE A 73 -31.86 -10.68 -19.85
C ILE A 73 -30.89 -9.52 -19.98
N THR A 74 -31.39 -8.29 -19.86
CA THR A 74 -30.53 -7.09 -19.83
C THR A 74 -29.90 -6.91 -18.45
N PHE A 75 -28.78 -6.18 -18.36
CA PHE A 75 -28.20 -5.86 -17.05
C PHE A 75 -29.20 -5.08 -16.18
N ILE A 76 -29.90 -4.10 -16.74
CA ILE A 76 -30.95 -3.34 -16.03
C ILE A 76 -31.99 -4.26 -15.41
N GLN A 77 -32.56 -5.18 -16.19
CA GLN A 77 -33.57 -6.13 -15.69
C GLN A 77 -32.99 -7.06 -14.63
N TYR A 78 -31.78 -7.59 -14.85
CA TYR A 78 -31.12 -8.48 -13.92
C TYR A 78 -30.90 -7.82 -12.55
N TYR A 79 -30.34 -6.62 -12.52
CA TYR A 79 -30.09 -5.89 -11.27
C TYR A 79 -31.39 -5.52 -10.55
N LYS A 80 -32.44 -5.18 -11.29
CA LYS A 80 -33.75 -4.88 -10.72
C LYS A 80 -34.45 -6.11 -10.15
N GLU A 81 -34.48 -7.22 -10.88
CA GLU A 81 -35.18 -8.45 -10.48
C GLU A 81 -34.47 -9.19 -9.33
N ILE A 82 -33.13 -9.25 -9.36
CA ILE A 82 -32.37 -10.08 -8.42
C ILE A 82 -31.94 -9.31 -7.17
N TYR A 83 -31.59 -8.03 -7.32
CA TYR A 83 -31.08 -7.20 -6.23
C TYR A 83 -31.99 -6.02 -5.87
N GLY A 84 -33.06 -5.76 -6.62
CA GLY A 84 -33.94 -4.63 -6.39
C GLY A 84 -33.31 -3.27 -6.72
N LEU A 85 -32.23 -3.25 -7.50
CA LEU A 85 -31.45 -2.04 -7.79
C LEU A 85 -31.87 -1.41 -9.13
N ASP A 86 -32.01 -0.09 -9.13
CA ASP A 86 -32.19 0.73 -10.32
C ASP A 86 -30.85 1.27 -10.80
N ILE A 87 -30.58 1.17 -12.10
CA ILE A 87 -29.39 1.74 -12.74
C ILE A 87 -29.71 3.16 -13.15
N SER A 88 -28.93 4.13 -12.68
CA SER A 88 -29.17 5.56 -12.93
C SER A 88 -28.70 5.97 -14.32
N ASP A 89 -27.50 5.52 -14.72
CA ASP A 89 -26.94 5.78 -16.05
C ASP A 89 -27.03 4.53 -16.92
N SER A 90 -27.91 4.54 -17.91
CA SER A 90 -28.10 3.39 -18.80
C SER A 90 -27.08 3.26 -19.92
N ASP A 91 -26.25 4.29 -20.13
CA ASP A 91 -25.25 4.37 -21.21
C ASP A 91 -23.81 4.27 -20.69
N GLN A 92 -23.64 4.08 -19.37
CA GLN A 92 -22.33 3.81 -18.79
C GLN A 92 -21.70 2.54 -19.38
N PRO A 93 -20.37 2.47 -19.54
CA PRO A 93 -19.68 1.26 -20.00
C PRO A 93 -19.73 0.15 -18.94
N LEU A 94 -19.27 -1.05 -19.30
CA LEU A 94 -19.20 -2.17 -18.35
C LEU A 94 -17.75 -2.47 -17.95
N LEU A 95 -17.53 -2.81 -16.68
CA LEU A 95 -16.24 -3.30 -16.19
C LEU A 95 -16.15 -4.80 -16.40
N ILE A 96 -15.02 -5.28 -16.90
CA ILE A 96 -14.79 -6.68 -17.21
C ILE A 96 -13.86 -7.30 -16.17
N ASN A 97 -14.29 -8.42 -15.59
CA ASN A 97 -13.43 -9.31 -14.82
C ASN A 97 -13.30 -10.65 -15.56
N ILE A 98 -12.06 -11.10 -15.73
CA ILE A 98 -11.71 -12.40 -16.28
C ILE A 98 -11.31 -13.29 -15.10
N PRO A 99 -12.16 -14.25 -14.70
CA PRO A 99 -11.83 -15.13 -13.58
C PRO A 99 -10.59 -15.95 -13.92
N LYS A 100 -9.58 -15.92 -13.05
CA LYS A 100 -8.41 -16.79 -13.21
C LYS A 100 -8.80 -18.24 -12.95
N VAL A 101 -8.32 -19.15 -13.80
CA VAL A 101 -8.42 -20.59 -13.58
C VAL A 101 -7.66 -20.93 -12.29
N THR A 102 -8.38 -21.49 -11.32
CA THR A 102 -7.86 -22.06 -10.08
C THR A 102 -8.11 -23.56 -10.06
N GLU A 103 -7.37 -24.33 -9.26
CA GLU A 103 -7.59 -25.79 -9.08
C GLU A 103 -9.04 -26.13 -8.72
N ALA A 104 -9.69 -25.25 -7.93
CA ALA A 104 -11.10 -25.36 -7.59
C ALA A 104 -12.04 -25.18 -8.80
N SER A 105 -11.67 -24.33 -9.75
CA SER A 105 -12.41 -24.14 -11.01
C SER A 105 -12.15 -25.27 -12.01
N GLU A 106 -10.95 -25.85 -12.04
CA GLU A 106 -10.65 -27.05 -12.84
C GLU A 106 -11.47 -28.24 -12.36
N THR A 107 -11.59 -28.42 -11.05
CA THR A 107 -12.45 -29.45 -10.45
C THR A 107 -13.93 -29.24 -10.82
N GLN A 108 -14.38 -27.99 -11.00
CA GLN A 108 -15.73 -27.68 -11.44
C GLN A 108 -15.94 -27.89 -12.94
N MET A 109 -14.94 -27.58 -13.77
CA MET A 109 -14.95 -27.86 -15.21
C MET A 109 -14.93 -29.39 -15.46
N ALA A 110 -14.17 -30.16 -14.67
CA ALA A 110 -14.15 -31.62 -14.70
C ALA A 110 -15.50 -32.25 -14.31
N ARG A 111 -16.35 -31.52 -13.56
CA ARG A 111 -17.74 -31.90 -13.23
C ARG A 111 -18.76 -31.41 -14.26
N GLY A 112 -18.33 -30.98 -15.45
CA GLY A 112 -19.20 -30.57 -16.56
C GLY A 112 -19.88 -29.21 -16.37
N ARG A 113 -19.42 -28.37 -15.43
CA ARG A 113 -19.92 -26.99 -15.31
C ARG A 113 -19.32 -26.12 -16.40
N ARG A 114 -20.11 -25.14 -16.88
CA ARG A 114 -19.73 -24.19 -17.95
C ARG A 114 -18.35 -23.56 -17.66
N PRO A 115 -17.54 -23.27 -18.71
CA PRO A 115 -16.24 -22.61 -18.55
C PRO A 115 -16.39 -21.29 -17.80
N LEU A 116 -15.31 -20.83 -17.16
CA LEU A 116 -15.27 -19.53 -16.45
C LEU A 116 -15.65 -18.41 -17.43
N SER A 117 -16.91 -18.00 -17.38
CA SER A 117 -17.44 -16.96 -18.24
C SER A 117 -16.92 -15.61 -17.76
N LEU A 118 -16.55 -14.77 -18.72
CA LEU A 118 -16.28 -13.36 -18.52
C LEU A 118 -17.40 -12.71 -17.71
N ILE A 119 -17.04 -11.95 -16.67
CA ILE A 119 -17.98 -11.30 -15.77
C ILE A 119 -18.02 -9.81 -16.13
N SER A 120 -19.17 -9.34 -16.58
CA SER A 120 -19.43 -7.92 -16.82
C SER A 120 -20.14 -7.31 -15.60
N LEU A 121 -19.61 -6.19 -15.11
CA LEU A 121 -20.08 -5.49 -13.92
C LEU A 121 -20.46 -4.05 -14.28
N VAL A 122 -21.53 -3.54 -13.66
CA VAL A 122 -21.96 -2.14 -13.83
C VAL A 122 -21.13 -1.23 -12.91
N PRO A 123 -20.42 -0.21 -13.45
CA PRO A 123 -19.55 0.68 -12.67
C PRO A 123 -20.22 1.35 -11.47
N GLU A 124 -21.48 1.76 -11.58
CA GLU A 124 -22.28 2.39 -10.52
C GLU A 124 -22.36 1.55 -9.23
N PHE A 125 -22.32 0.22 -9.35
CA PHE A 125 -22.41 -0.70 -8.20
C PHE A 125 -21.05 -1.23 -7.74
N CYS A 126 -19.97 -0.78 -8.36
CA CYS A 126 -18.61 -1.24 -8.11
C CYS A 126 -17.84 -0.18 -7.33
N PHE A 127 -17.48 -0.46 -6.08
CA PHE A 127 -16.74 0.47 -5.22
C PHE A 127 -15.29 0.07 -5.13
N LEU A 128 -14.37 1.00 -5.33
CA LEU A 128 -12.95 0.70 -5.22
C LEU A 128 -12.56 0.35 -3.78
N THR A 129 -11.61 -0.55 -3.64
CA THR A 129 -11.09 -0.99 -2.34
C THR A 129 -9.62 -0.62 -2.19
N GLY A 130 -9.16 -0.55 -0.95
CA GLY A 130 -7.78 -0.21 -0.63
C GLY A 130 -7.50 1.30 -0.59
N ILE A 131 -6.21 1.63 -0.47
CA ILE A 131 -5.69 3.00 -0.33
C ILE A 131 -4.81 3.24 -1.56
N THR A 132 -5.13 4.25 -2.36
CA THR A 132 -4.28 4.67 -3.50
C THR A 132 -3.02 5.36 -2.99
N ASP A 133 -1.99 5.48 -3.84
CA ASP A 133 -0.75 6.17 -3.43
C ASP A 133 -0.99 7.66 -3.12
N ASP A 134 -1.90 8.32 -3.83
CA ASP A 134 -2.35 9.69 -3.51
C ASP A 134 -3.00 9.78 -2.13
N MET A 135 -3.77 8.76 -1.73
CA MET A 135 -4.33 8.68 -0.38
C MET A 135 -3.25 8.40 0.67
N ARG A 136 -2.23 7.60 0.35
CA ARG A 136 -1.09 7.31 1.25
C ARG A 136 -0.24 8.56 1.50
N THR A 137 -0.03 9.39 0.48
CA THR A 137 0.73 10.65 0.60
C THR A 137 -0.07 11.71 1.37
N ASN A 138 -1.40 11.60 1.45
CA ASN A 138 -2.22 12.48 2.26
C ASN A 138 -2.12 12.16 3.76
N PHE A 139 -1.20 12.86 4.44
CA PHE A 139 -0.94 12.69 5.88
C PHE A 139 -2.17 12.85 6.77
N ARG A 140 -3.11 13.73 6.42
CA ARG A 140 -4.33 13.94 7.23
C ARG A 140 -5.24 12.73 7.16
N LEU A 141 -5.48 12.21 5.95
CA LEU A 141 -6.28 11.01 5.74
C LEU A 141 -5.65 9.80 6.43
N MET A 142 -4.34 9.60 6.25
CA MET A 142 -3.64 8.47 6.88
C MET A 142 -3.60 8.56 8.41
N LYS A 143 -3.49 9.77 8.98
CA LYS A 143 -3.57 9.96 10.44
C LYS A 143 -4.95 9.62 10.99
N ASP A 144 -6.02 10.05 10.33
CA ASP A 144 -7.40 9.74 10.75
C ASP A 144 -7.72 8.25 10.56
N LEU A 145 -7.27 7.65 9.46
CA LEU A 145 -7.41 6.23 9.19
C LEU A 145 -6.63 5.38 10.21
N SER A 146 -5.40 5.78 10.54
CA SER A 146 -4.53 5.09 11.49
C SER A 146 -5.18 4.95 12.87
N ARG A 147 -5.92 5.97 13.34
CA ARG A 147 -6.68 5.90 14.60
C ARG A 147 -7.73 4.78 14.65
N HIS A 148 -8.24 4.37 13.49
CA HIS A 148 -9.27 3.33 13.38
C HIS A 148 -8.69 1.94 13.10
N ILE A 149 -7.59 1.87 12.33
CA ILE A 149 -6.96 0.60 11.96
C ILE A 149 -5.97 0.12 13.05
N HIS A 150 -5.26 1.03 13.71
CA HIS A 150 -4.32 0.69 14.77
C HIS A 150 -5.03 0.75 16.12
N CYS A 151 -5.52 -0.41 16.57
CA CYS A 151 -6.03 -0.58 17.92
C CYS A 151 -4.89 -0.94 18.90
N SER A 152 -4.98 -0.43 20.13
CA SER A 152 -4.09 -0.86 21.21
C SER A 152 -4.38 -2.33 21.60
N PRO A 153 -3.42 -3.03 22.25
CA PRO A 153 -3.60 -4.41 22.67
C PRO A 153 -4.87 -4.63 23.51
N SER A 154 -5.19 -3.70 24.42
CA SER A 154 -6.39 -3.78 25.26
C SER A 154 -7.69 -3.67 24.44
N VAL A 155 -7.73 -2.77 23.44
CA VAL A 155 -8.90 -2.64 22.56
C VAL A 155 -9.07 -3.90 21.70
N ARG A 156 -7.97 -4.47 21.19
CA ARG A 156 -7.99 -5.71 20.42
C ARG A 156 -8.53 -6.88 21.25
N LEU A 157 -8.03 -7.03 22.48
CA LEU A 157 -8.49 -8.04 23.43
C LEU A 157 -10.00 -7.90 23.69
N ASN A 158 -10.45 -6.69 24.01
CA ASN A 158 -11.87 -6.40 24.26
C ASN A 158 -12.75 -6.70 23.05
N THR A 159 -12.26 -6.44 21.83
CA THR A 159 -12.98 -6.71 20.58
C THR A 159 -13.15 -8.23 20.38
N ILE A 160 -12.09 -9.01 20.59
CA ILE A 160 -12.15 -10.48 20.50
C ILE A 160 -13.09 -11.04 21.57
N GLN A 161 -12.98 -10.57 22.82
CA GLN A 161 -13.85 -10.96 23.92
C GLN A 161 -15.33 -10.67 23.60
N SER A 162 -15.60 -9.50 23.00
CA SER A 162 -16.95 -9.11 22.60
C SER A 162 -17.51 -10.00 21.50
N LEU A 163 -16.69 -10.40 20.51
CA LEU A 163 -17.09 -11.34 19.47
C LEU A 163 -17.41 -12.73 20.06
N VAL A 164 -16.56 -13.24 20.96
CA VAL A 164 -16.80 -14.53 21.65
C VAL A 164 -18.12 -14.49 22.43
N ASN A 165 -18.36 -13.40 23.17
CA ASN A 165 -19.62 -13.20 23.89
C ASN A 165 -20.83 -13.12 22.96
N LEU A 166 -20.69 -12.51 21.78
CA LEU A 166 -21.75 -12.42 20.78
C LEU A 166 -22.08 -13.79 20.18
N ILE A 167 -21.07 -14.61 19.90
CA ILE A 167 -21.25 -15.98 19.41
C ILE A 167 -21.99 -16.82 20.45
N HIS A 168 -21.58 -16.77 21.71
CA HIS A 168 -22.25 -17.50 22.81
C HIS A 168 -23.72 -17.09 23.00
N LYS A 169 -24.01 -15.79 22.91
CA LYS A 169 -25.39 -15.26 23.03
C LYS A 169 -26.27 -15.60 21.83
N SER A 170 -25.70 -16.00 20.69
CA SER A 170 -26.44 -16.34 19.48
C SER A 170 -26.83 -17.81 19.50
N ASP A 171 -28.12 -18.10 19.74
CA ASP A 171 -28.63 -19.48 19.78
C ASP A 171 -28.31 -20.26 18.50
N LYS A 172 -28.36 -19.60 17.34
CA LYS A 172 -28.02 -20.22 16.05
C LYS A 172 -26.56 -20.67 16.02
N ALA A 173 -25.63 -19.77 16.37
CA ALA A 173 -24.20 -20.06 16.31
C ALA A 173 -23.80 -21.10 17.37
N SER A 174 -24.33 -20.97 18.59
CA SER A 174 -24.10 -21.92 19.67
C SER A 174 -24.66 -23.31 19.37
N SER A 175 -25.81 -23.40 18.68
CA SER A 175 -26.40 -24.70 18.28
C SER A 175 -25.55 -25.40 17.23
N GLU A 176 -25.04 -24.68 16.22
CA GLU A 176 -24.12 -25.23 15.22
C GLU A 176 -22.84 -25.75 15.89
N LEU A 177 -22.22 -24.99 16.80
CA LEU A 177 -21.03 -25.45 17.52
C LEU A 177 -21.30 -26.73 18.32
N LYS A 178 -22.41 -26.76 19.06
CA LYS A 178 -22.83 -27.95 19.83
C LYS A 178 -23.15 -29.16 18.96
N TYR A 179 -23.73 -28.94 17.78
CA TYR A 179 -23.98 -30.01 16.80
C TYR A 179 -22.68 -30.72 16.39
N TRP A 180 -21.59 -29.97 16.26
CA TRP A 180 -20.25 -30.52 16.03
C TRP A 180 -19.52 -30.98 17.31
N GLY A 181 -20.15 -30.91 18.47
CA GLY A 181 -19.53 -31.24 19.76
C GLY A 181 -18.45 -30.23 20.20
N LEU A 182 -18.49 -29.00 19.68
CA LEU A 182 -17.52 -27.95 19.93
C LEU A 182 -18.05 -26.92 20.95
N GLU A 183 -17.15 -26.38 21.74
CA GLU A 183 -17.41 -25.25 22.64
C GLU A 183 -16.28 -24.23 22.53
N LEU A 184 -16.63 -22.93 22.53
CA LEU A 184 -15.66 -21.85 22.51
C LEU A 184 -15.36 -21.38 23.94
N SER A 185 -14.08 -21.38 24.33
CA SER A 185 -13.65 -20.79 25.60
C SER A 185 -13.95 -19.29 25.63
N THR A 186 -14.40 -18.80 26.79
CA THR A 186 -14.59 -17.37 27.05
C THR A 186 -13.33 -16.68 27.56
N SER A 187 -12.33 -17.43 28.04
CA SER A 187 -11.03 -16.89 28.43
C SER A 187 -10.00 -17.07 27.32
N MET A 188 -9.08 -16.10 27.22
CA MET A 188 -7.90 -16.25 26.37
C MET A 188 -6.98 -17.31 26.95
N HIS A 189 -6.35 -18.08 26.07
CA HIS A 189 -5.35 -19.05 26.47
C HIS A 189 -4.08 -18.32 26.93
N GLU A 190 -3.68 -18.54 28.18
CA GLU A 190 -2.44 -18.02 28.74
C GLU A 190 -1.27 -18.88 28.30
N VAL A 191 -0.20 -18.21 27.84
CA VAL A 191 1.03 -18.88 27.39
C VAL A 191 2.19 -18.33 28.23
N GLN A 192 3.03 -19.22 28.74
CA GLN A 192 4.26 -18.83 29.42
C GLN A 192 5.28 -18.36 28.38
N GLY A 193 5.60 -17.07 28.43
CA GLY A 193 6.66 -16.46 27.63
C GLY A 193 7.94 -16.26 28.43
N VAL A 194 9.07 -16.11 27.72
CA VAL A 194 10.36 -15.73 28.31
C VAL A 194 10.71 -14.32 27.85
N PHE A 195 11.08 -13.45 28.80
CA PHE A 195 11.67 -12.16 28.49
C PHE A 195 13.16 -12.34 28.24
N LEU A 196 13.59 -12.04 27.02
CA LEU A 196 15.01 -12.02 26.72
C LEU A 196 15.67 -10.82 27.41
N PRO A 197 16.90 -10.97 27.94
CA PRO A 197 17.64 -9.85 28.48
C PRO A 197 17.93 -8.83 27.38
N ASN A 198 18.02 -7.55 27.77
CA ASN A 198 18.41 -6.50 26.85
C ASN A 198 19.85 -6.73 26.36
N GLU A 199 20.06 -6.58 25.06
CA GLU A 199 21.39 -6.69 24.47
C GLU A 199 22.23 -5.45 24.76
N SER A 200 23.53 -5.67 24.94
CA SER A 200 24.51 -4.61 25.15
C SER A 200 25.03 -4.10 23.81
N LEU A 201 24.97 -2.80 23.58
CA LEU A 201 25.51 -2.16 22.38
C LEU A 201 26.90 -1.62 22.66
N TYR A 202 27.85 -1.93 21.77
CA TYR A 202 29.23 -1.47 21.88
C TYR A 202 29.53 -0.37 20.86
N SER A 203 30.46 0.51 21.24
CA SER A 203 30.78 1.78 20.60
C SER A 203 32.29 1.87 20.41
N GLY A 204 32.77 2.58 19.38
CA GLY A 204 34.20 2.62 19.05
C GLY A 204 35.08 3.39 20.04
N LYS A 205 34.49 4.19 20.95
CA LYS A 205 35.22 5.07 21.87
C LYS A 205 35.19 4.59 23.33
N SER A 206 34.36 3.62 23.66
CA SER A 206 34.10 3.22 25.05
C SER A 206 33.91 1.73 25.17
N ASP A 207 34.71 1.11 26.04
CA ASP A 207 34.55 -0.30 26.45
C ASP A 207 33.31 -0.51 27.34
N GLN A 208 32.67 0.56 27.81
CA GLN A 208 31.40 0.44 28.53
C GLN A 208 30.25 0.17 27.55
N PRO A 209 29.49 -0.92 27.75
CA PRO A 209 28.31 -1.22 26.95
C PRO A 209 27.21 -0.20 27.20
N LEU A 210 26.51 0.17 26.14
CA LEU A 210 25.29 0.96 26.19
C LEU A 210 24.12 -0.01 26.36
N CYS A 211 23.35 0.19 27.43
CA CYS A 211 22.12 -0.57 27.61
C CYS A 211 21.11 -0.16 26.55
N SER A 212 20.65 -1.12 25.74
CA SER A 212 19.39 -0.95 25.01
C SER A 212 18.29 -0.77 26.06
N GLY A 213 17.62 0.39 26.07
CA GLY A 213 16.56 0.66 27.04
C GLY A 213 15.44 -0.38 26.94
N ASN A 214 14.58 -0.47 27.95
CA ASN A 214 13.53 -1.50 28.07
C ASN A 214 12.55 -1.61 26.89
N ASN A 215 12.51 -0.61 25.99
CA ASN A 215 11.65 -0.59 24.81
C ASN A 215 12.37 -1.05 23.53
N GLY A 216 13.60 -1.59 23.64
CA GLY A 216 14.44 -1.95 22.48
C GLY A 216 14.87 -0.76 21.62
N ALA A 217 14.63 0.47 22.10
CA ALA A 217 14.87 1.70 21.36
C ALA A 217 16.25 2.28 21.71
N TRP A 218 17.18 2.22 20.76
CA TRP A 218 18.57 2.66 20.94
C TRP A 218 18.90 4.01 20.27
N HIS A 219 17.97 4.56 19.46
CA HIS A 219 18.17 5.80 18.67
C HIS A 219 18.57 7.02 19.51
N ASN A 220 18.07 7.14 20.74
CA ASN A 220 18.44 8.26 21.62
C ASN A 220 19.87 8.15 22.15
N TYR A 221 20.38 6.93 22.27
CA TYR A 221 21.73 6.67 22.76
C TYR A 221 22.78 6.87 21.67
N LEU A 222 22.41 6.72 20.38
CA LEU A 222 23.29 6.97 19.23
C LEU A 222 23.79 8.40 19.06
N LYS A 223 23.10 9.38 19.65
CA LYS A 223 23.31 10.80 19.32
C LYS A 223 24.74 11.28 19.55
N ASN A 224 25.50 10.62 20.42
CA ASN A 224 26.88 10.98 20.77
C ASN A 224 27.85 9.78 20.72
N ILE A 225 27.55 8.77 19.90
CA ILE A 225 28.35 7.55 19.82
C ILE A 225 29.26 7.60 18.59
N GLN A 226 30.51 7.21 18.79
CA GLN A 226 31.42 6.89 17.70
C GLN A 226 31.17 5.45 17.24
N PRO A 227 30.98 5.20 15.93
CA PRO A 227 30.84 3.85 15.39
C PRO A 227 32.05 2.98 15.70
N VAL A 228 31.84 1.66 15.84
CA VAL A 228 32.93 0.68 16.07
C VAL A 228 33.94 0.69 14.93
N SER A 229 33.45 0.82 13.70
CA SER A 229 34.27 1.02 12.51
C SER A 229 33.72 2.21 11.74
N CYS A 230 34.59 3.17 11.44
CA CYS A 230 34.26 4.34 10.64
C CYS A 230 35.31 4.47 9.53
N PRO A 231 34.95 4.16 8.27
CA PRO A 231 35.83 4.46 7.15
C PRO A 231 35.95 5.98 7.01
N ARG A 232 37.12 6.43 6.57
CA ARG A 232 37.36 7.84 6.24
C ARG A 232 36.66 8.15 4.94
N LEU A 233 35.96 9.28 4.90
CA LEU A 233 35.32 9.78 3.69
C LEU A 233 36.09 11.03 3.25
N GLU A 234 37.08 10.82 2.37
CA GLU A 234 38.04 11.86 2.01
C GLU A 234 37.64 12.57 0.72
N GLN A 235 37.15 11.83 -0.27
CA GLN A 235 36.77 12.35 -1.58
C GLN A 235 35.36 11.93 -1.96
N TRP A 236 34.41 12.83 -1.77
CA TRP A 236 33.01 12.59 -2.13
C TRP A 236 32.37 13.85 -2.70
N ILE A 237 31.28 13.67 -3.42
CA ILE A 237 30.56 14.77 -4.08
C ILE A 237 29.11 14.83 -3.65
N CYS A 238 28.54 16.03 -3.72
CA CYS A 238 27.11 16.26 -3.59
C CYS A 238 26.57 16.91 -4.86
N ILE A 239 25.74 16.17 -5.59
CA ILE A 239 25.07 16.63 -6.80
C ILE A 239 23.69 17.14 -6.42
N HIS A 240 23.39 18.38 -6.77
CA HIS A 240 22.10 19.00 -6.49
C HIS A 240 21.72 19.97 -7.60
N THR A 241 20.45 20.35 -7.66
CA THR A 241 20.01 21.36 -8.62
C THR A 241 20.42 22.76 -8.16
N GLU A 242 20.66 23.68 -9.09
CA GLU A 242 21.03 25.08 -8.79
C GLU A 242 19.99 25.78 -7.88
N ARG A 243 18.70 25.44 -8.03
CA ARG A 243 17.61 25.99 -7.20
C ARG A 243 17.66 25.52 -5.75
N ASP A 244 18.23 24.35 -5.49
CA ASP A 244 18.20 23.70 -4.17
C ASP A 244 19.47 24.01 -3.34
N THR A 245 20.42 24.78 -3.91
CA THR A 245 21.71 25.12 -3.28
C THR A 245 21.56 25.55 -1.82
N GLN A 246 20.67 26.50 -1.52
CA GLN A 246 20.46 27.00 -0.15
C GLN A 246 19.92 25.95 0.84
N VAL A 247 19.13 24.98 0.35
CA VAL A 247 18.61 23.88 1.18
C VAL A 247 19.72 22.87 1.45
N VAL A 248 20.51 22.56 0.41
CA VAL A 248 21.63 21.64 0.50
C VAL A 248 22.74 22.19 1.40
N ASP A 249 23.05 23.47 1.33
CA ASP A 249 24.05 24.10 2.22
C ASP A 249 23.64 23.98 3.70
N ARG A 250 22.36 24.22 4.01
CA ARG A 250 21.82 24.02 5.37
C ARG A 250 21.88 22.56 5.81
N PHE A 251 21.61 21.63 4.90
CA PHE A 251 21.77 20.21 5.17
C PHE A 251 23.24 19.86 5.45
N MET A 252 24.19 20.36 4.65
CA MET A 252 25.62 20.11 4.84
C MET A 252 26.14 20.64 6.16
N GLN A 253 25.68 21.82 6.61
CA GLN A 253 25.97 22.34 7.95
C GLN A 253 25.47 21.40 9.06
N SER A 254 24.25 20.87 8.90
CA SER A 254 23.64 19.93 9.87
C SER A 254 24.37 18.58 9.89
N LEU A 255 24.81 18.13 8.72
CA LEU A 255 25.61 16.92 8.56
C LEU A 255 26.98 17.08 9.23
N GLU A 256 27.66 18.20 9.00
CA GLU A 256 28.97 18.49 9.61
C GLU A 256 28.89 18.53 11.14
N GLN A 257 27.83 19.11 11.71
CA GLN A 257 27.58 19.05 13.15
C GLN A 257 27.45 17.61 13.65
N SER A 258 26.69 16.78 12.93
CA SER A 258 26.48 15.37 13.28
C SER A 258 27.77 14.54 13.15
N VAL A 259 28.56 14.77 12.10
CA VAL A 259 29.89 14.17 11.87
C VAL A 259 30.82 14.49 13.04
N ARG A 260 30.86 15.74 13.49
CA ARG A 260 31.68 16.19 14.63
C ARG A 260 31.25 15.51 15.93
N VAL A 261 29.95 15.44 16.21
CA VAL A 261 29.43 14.82 17.43
C VAL A 261 29.70 13.31 17.47
N CYS A 262 29.60 12.62 16.33
CA CYS A 262 29.90 11.20 16.19
C CYS A 262 31.39 10.88 15.98
N ASN A 263 32.27 11.89 15.98
CA ASN A 263 33.71 11.74 15.74
C ASN A 263 34.03 10.98 14.43
N LEU A 264 33.27 11.28 13.37
CA LEU A 264 33.48 10.70 12.04
C LEU A 264 34.53 11.50 11.26
N SER A 265 35.31 10.82 10.44
CA SER A 265 36.35 11.45 9.60
C SER A 265 35.81 11.74 8.19
N PHE A 266 34.93 12.74 8.06
CA PHE A 266 34.35 13.14 6.78
C PHE A 266 34.88 14.51 6.38
N ASN A 267 35.48 14.60 5.20
CA ASN A 267 35.87 15.88 4.60
C ASN A 267 34.67 16.60 3.99
N SER A 268 34.79 17.89 3.71
CA SER A 268 33.76 18.61 2.96
C SER A 268 33.64 18.07 1.53
N PRO A 269 32.42 17.79 1.03
CA PRO A 269 32.23 17.29 -0.32
C PRO A 269 32.52 18.36 -1.37
N LYS A 270 32.82 17.92 -2.60
CA LYS A 270 32.73 18.79 -3.77
C LYS A 270 31.26 19.00 -4.13
N MET A 271 30.80 20.24 -4.11
CA MET A 271 29.44 20.62 -4.50
C MET A 271 29.35 20.72 -6.02
N VAL A 272 28.42 19.98 -6.64
CA VAL A 272 28.24 19.90 -8.09
C VAL A 272 26.81 20.34 -8.44
N PRO A 273 26.61 21.64 -8.73
CA PRO A 273 25.30 22.14 -9.12
C PRO A 273 24.97 21.75 -10.57
N ILE A 274 23.74 21.26 -10.79
CA ILE A 274 23.19 20.97 -12.11
C ILE A 274 21.99 21.88 -12.41
N ARG A 275 21.81 22.24 -13.69
CA ARG A 275 20.74 23.15 -14.12
C ARG A 275 19.35 22.52 -14.05
N ASN A 276 19.25 21.28 -14.52
CA ASN A 276 17.98 20.56 -14.69
C ASN A 276 17.95 19.33 -13.79
N ASP A 277 16.76 18.95 -13.32
CA ASP A 277 16.56 17.79 -12.45
C ASP A 277 16.23 16.48 -13.23
N ASN A 278 16.45 16.47 -14.55
CA ASN A 278 16.23 15.28 -15.37
C ASN A 278 17.32 14.21 -15.13
N THR A 279 16.97 12.94 -15.32
CA THR A 279 17.87 11.79 -15.06
C THR A 279 19.18 11.90 -15.83
N GLU A 280 19.13 12.34 -17.09
CA GLU A 280 20.31 12.48 -17.95
C GLU A 280 21.32 13.49 -17.41
N SER A 281 20.86 14.61 -16.82
CA SER A 281 21.75 15.64 -16.27
C SER A 281 22.52 15.10 -15.07
N TYR A 282 21.87 14.36 -14.18
CA TYR A 282 22.55 13.72 -13.05
C TYR A 282 23.53 12.64 -13.53
N LEU A 283 23.12 11.76 -14.45
CA LEU A 283 24.02 10.71 -14.99
C LEU A 283 25.23 11.31 -15.70
N LYS A 284 25.03 12.41 -16.43
CA LYS A 284 26.13 13.15 -17.07
C LYS A 284 27.10 13.71 -16.03
N ALA A 285 26.59 14.40 -15.01
CA ALA A 285 27.42 14.95 -13.93
C ALA A 285 28.19 13.85 -13.19
N ILE A 286 27.55 12.72 -12.88
CA ILE A 286 28.21 11.56 -12.25
C ILE A 286 29.35 11.03 -13.13
N ARG A 287 29.11 10.82 -14.43
CA ARG A 287 30.14 10.30 -15.34
C ARG A 287 31.31 11.27 -15.51
N GLU A 288 31.03 12.55 -15.61
CA GLU A 288 32.06 13.60 -15.69
C GLU A 288 32.93 13.59 -14.43
N GLU A 289 32.32 13.57 -13.24
CA GLU A 289 33.04 13.57 -11.96
C GLU A 289 33.84 12.28 -11.74
N LEU A 290 33.27 11.11 -12.05
CA LEU A 290 33.98 9.83 -11.98
C LEU A 290 35.16 9.76 -12.96
N SER A 291 35.04 10.39 -14.13
CA SER A 291 36.15 10.44 -15.10
C SER A 291 37.30 11.34 -14.64
N GLN A 292 36.99 12.40 -13.89
CA GLN A 292 37.98 13.34 -13.35
C GLN A 292 38.61 12.86 -12.06
N ASN A 293 37.85 12.13 -11.23
CA ASN A 293 38.32 11.58 -9.98
C ASN A 293 37.92 10.10 -9.81
N PRO A 294 38.80 9.16 -10.18
CA PRO A 294 38.51 7.73 -10.08
C PRO A 294 38.51 7.21 -8.62
N ASN A 295 39.05 7.97 -7.66
CA ASN A 295 39.15 7.59 -6.25
C ASN A 295 37.98 8.15 -5.41
N LEU A 296 36.79 8.23 -5.99
CA LEU A 296 35.64 8.79 -5.30
C LEU A 296 35.04 7.76 -4.32
N ASP A 297 34.89 8.15 -3.05
CA ASP A 297 34.37 7.30 -1.97
C ASP A 297 32.83 7.23 -1.96
N LEU A 298 32.16 8.34 -2.30
CA LEU A 298 30.69 8.45 -2.24
C LEU A 298 30.15 9.53 -3.20
N ILE A 299 28.97 9.26 -3.77
CA ILE A 299 28.16 10.24 -4.50
C ILE A 299 26.85 10.43 -3.75
N MET A 300 26.59 11.65 -3.28
CA MET A 300 25.29 12.03 -2.75
C MET A 300 24.51 12.79 -3.82
N SER A 301 23.33 12.30 -4.21
CA SER A 301 22.44 12.99 -5.15
C SER A 301 21.17 13.47 -4.46
N VAL A 302 20.89 14.76 -4.53
CA VAL A 302 19.71 15.38 -3.92
C VAL A 302 18.61 15.53 -4.96
N PHE A 303 17.46 14.88 -4.72
CA PHE A 303 16.31 14.92 -5.60
C PHE A 303 15.20 15.84 -5.04
N PRO A 304 14.63 16.73 -5.87
CA PRO A 304 13.53 17.61 -5.48
C PRO A 304 12.22 16.89 -5.18
N THR A 305 12.01 15.71 -5.77
CA THR A 305 10.78 14.91 -5.61
C THR A 305 11.12 13.43 -5.49
N GLN A 306 10.30 12.68 -4.76
CA GLN A 306 10.40 11.23 -4.68
C GLN A 306 9.86 10.57 -5.96
N ARG A 307 10.76 10.24 -6.90
CA ARG A 307 10.45 9.57 -8.16
C ARG A 307 11.25 8.28 -8.28
N GLU A 308 10.57 7.14 -8.26
CA GLU A 308 11.20 5.81 -8.30
C GLU A 308 11.98 5.56 -9.59
N ASP A 309 11.48 6.05 -10.72
CA ASP A 309 12.17 5.93 -12.01
C ASP A 309 13.54 6.61 -12.02
N ARG A 310 13.66 7.75 -11.32
CA ARG A 310 14.94 8.44 -11.14
C ARG A 310 15.85 7.63 -10.23
N TYR A 311 15.38 7.23 -9.06
CA TYR A 311 16.17 6.46 -8.10
C TYR A 311 16.69 5.14 -8.70
N ALA A 312 15.87 4.42 -9.47
CA ALA A 312 16.23 3.17 -10.12
C ALA A 312 17.23 3.33 -11.29
N SER A 313 17.46 4.56 -11.75
CA SER A 313 18.41 4.84 -12.85
C SER A 313 19.86 5.06 -12.37
N PHE A 314 20.08 5.16 -11.05
CA PHE A 314 21.41 5.29 -10.41
C PHE A 314 21.87 3.96 -9.84
#